data_AF-A0A9D1IAG7-F1
#
_entry.id   AF-A0A9D1IAG7-F1
#
_cell.length_a   1.000
_cell.length_b   1.000
_cell.length_c   1.000
_cell.angle_alpha   90.00
_cell.angle_beta   90.00
_cell.angle_gamma   90.00
#
_symmetry.space_group_name_H-M   'P 1'
#
loop_
_entity.id
_entity.type
_entity.pdbx_description
1 polymer ?
#
loop_
_entity_poly.entity_id
_entity_poly.type
_entity_poly.pdbx_seq_one_letter_code
_entity_poly.pdbx_strand_id
1 'polypeptide(L)'
;DWCWNMHPFQVTEETKSMVLDNICHLLNNFLHCSAYKNVIFCWVMHRQEILDEILSALDTKGYAVHRISLVCEEKALIRRLRGDVERGIREENAVQRSLAYLPLYQNLNTRKIDTSARDASEVAEEILRRQDA
;
A
#
# COMPACT_ATOMS: atom_id res chain seq x y z
N ASP A 1 -11.60 0.45 0.43
CA ASP A 1 -10.83 1.65 0.05
C ASP A 1 -11.83 2.71 -0.36
N TRP A 2 -12.02 3.74 0.48
CA TRP A 2 -13.03 4.77 0.23
C TRP A 2 -12.70 5.61 -1.01
N CYS A 3 -11.42 5.77 -1.34
CA CYS A 3 -10.99 6.54 -2.52
C CYS A 3 -11.34 5.84 -3.84
N TRP A 4 -11.57 4.51 -3.82
CA TRP A 4 -11.95 3.67 -4.97
C TRP A 4 -13.29 2.92 -4.77
N ASN A 5 -14.11 3.33 -3.80
CA ASN A 5 -15.39 2.65 -3.54
C ASN A 5 -16.50 3.19 -4.46
N MET A 6 -16.58 2.66 -5.68
CA MET A 6 -17.50 3.12 -6.73
C MET A 6 -18.39 2.00 -7.27
N HIS A 7 -19.62 2.37 -7.69
CA HIS A 7 -20.56 1.47 -8.34
C HIS A 7 -21.19 2.13 -9.58
N PRO A 8 -21.06 1.55 -10.79
CA PRO A 8 -20.35 0.29 -11.09
C PRO A 8 -18.83 0.43 -10.93
N PHE A 9 -18.15 -0.67 -10.59
CA PHE A 9 -16.69 -0.68 -10.53
C PHE A 9 -16.12 -0.76 -11.94
N GLN A 10 -15.40 0.29 -12.36
CA GLN A 10 -14.77 0.37 -13.66
C GLN A 10 -13.31 0.78 -13.49
N VAL A 11 -12.45 0.23 -14.35
CA VAL A 11 -11.01 0.53 -14.36
C VAL A 11 -10.66 1.13 -15.71
N THR A 12 -10.91 2.43 -15.84
CA THR A 12 -10.58 3.29 -16.97
C THR A 12 -9.51 4.31 -16.58
N GLU A 13 -8.90 5.00 -17.54
CA GLU A 13 -7.95 6.08 -17.22
C GLU A 13 -8.60 7.23 -16.45
N GLU A 14 -9.85 7.57 -16.76
CA GLU A 14 -10.63 8.57 -16.02
C GLU A 14 -10.83 8.16 -14.56
N THR A 15 -11.30 6.93 -14.31
CA THR A 15 -11.52 6.45 -12.94
C THR A 15 -10.23 6.31 -12.13
N LYS A 16 -9.10 5.97 -12.77
CA LYS A 16 -7.78 5.94 -12.11
C LYS A 16 -7.35 7.35 -11.71
N SER A 17 -7.47 8.31 -12.63
CA SER A 17 -7.13 9.73 -12.38
C SER A 17 -7.95 10.29 -11.22
N MET A 18 -9.27 10.06 -11.22
CA MET A 18 -10.16 10.45 -10.13
C MET A 18 -9.76 9.81 -8.78
N VAL A 19 -9.41 8.52 -8.78
CA VAL A 19 -8.98 7.83 -7.54
C VAL A 19 -7.67 8.40 -7.00
N LEU A 20 -6.72 8.71 -7.88
CA LEU A 20 -5.45 9.34 -7.50
C LEU A 20 -5.68 10.74 -6.93
N ASP A 21 -6.56 11.53 -7.55
CA ASP A 21 -6.96 12.84 -7.03
C ASP A 21 -7.61 12.73 -5.64
N ASN A 22 -8.53 11.77 -5.45
CA ASN A 22 -9.16 11.50 -4.15
C ASN A 22 -8.13 11.15 -3.07
N ILE A 23 -7.14 10.32 -3.40
CA ILE A 23 -6.05 9.93 -2.48
C ILE A 23 -5.24 11.17 -2.09
N CYS A 24 -4.76 11.93 -3.08
CA CYS A 24 -3.90 13.08 -2.85
C CYS A 24 -4.62 14.19 -2.08
N HIS A 25 -5.88 14.46 -2.41
CA HIS A 25 -6.72 15.42 -1.68
C HIS A 25 -6.84 15.04 -0.19
N LEU A 26 -7.20 13.78 0.09
CA LEU A 26 -7.40 13.31 1.45
C LEU A 26 -6.08 13.35 2.25
N LEU A 27 -4.98 12.88 1.66
CA LEU A 27 -3.67 12.88 2.31
C LEU A 27 -3.17 14.31 2.59
N ASN A 28 -3.33 15.24 1.65
CA ASN A 28 -2.96 16.64 1.87
C ASN A 28 -3.78 17.29 2.99
N ASN A 29 -5.07 16.99 3.11
CA ASN A 29 -5.86 17.47 4.25
C ASN A 29 -5.29 17.00 5.60
N PHE A 30 -4.78 15.77 5.69
CA PHE A 30 -4.09 15.31 6.89
C PHE A 30 -2.73 15.99 7.10
N LEU A 31 -1.94 16.17 6.03
CA LEU A 31 -0.63 16.83 6.10
C LEU A 31 -0.74 18.31 6.52
N HIS A 32 -1.84 18.99 6.16
CA HIS A 32 -2.13 20.37 6.56
C HIS A 32 -2.82 20.50 7.92
N CYS A 33 -3.19 19.39 8.55
CA CYS A 33 -3.85 19.38 9.85
C CYS A 33 -2.84 19.21 10.99
N SER A 34 -2.61 20.28 11.76
CA SER A 34 -1.65 20.29 12.87
C SER A 34 -1.97 19.33 14.03
N ALA A 35 -3.19 18.77 14.07
CA ALA A 35 -3.57 17.79 15.07
C ALA A 35 -2.86 16.44 14.89
N TYR A 36 -2.46 16.09 13.66
CA TYR A 36 -1.86 14.80 13.35
C TYR A 36 -0.37 14.94 13.07
N LYS A 37 0.42 14.04 13.67
CA LYS A 37 1.89 14.01 13.51
C LYS A 37 2.37 12.90 12.58
N ASN A 38 1.55 11.89 12.38
CA ASN A 38 1.86 10.71 11.57
C ASN A 38 0.68 10.43 10.65
N VAL A 39 0.97 10.17 9.38
CA VAL A 39 -0.01 9.76 8.37
C VAL A 39 0.46 8.42 7.80
N ILE A 40 -0.38 7.39 7.87
CA ILE A 40 -0.10 6.07 7.31
C ILE A 40 -1.05 5.84 6.15
N PHE A 41 -0.48 5.71 4.95
CA PHE A 41 -1.22 5.35 3.75
C PHE A 41 -0.81 3.95 3.29
N CYS A 42 -1.79 3.03 3.23
CA CYS A 42 -1.58 1.64 2.81
C CYS A 42 -2.47 1.34 1.61
N TRP A 43 -1.85 1.03 0.48
CA TRP A 43 -2.55 0.80 -0.78
C TRP A 43 -1.77 -0.15 -1.69
N VAL A 44 -2.45 -0.71 -2.70
CA VAL A 44 -1.81 -1.60 -3.68
C VAL A 44 -1.08 -0.77 -4.74
N MET A 45 0.15 -0.37 -4.42
CA MET A 45 1.03 0.39 -5.31
C MET A 45 2.13 -0.53 -5.85
N HIS A 46 1.81 -1.33 -6.86
CA HIS A 46 2.70 -2.35 -7.41
C HIS A 46 3.63 -1.83 -8.53
N ARG A 47 3.51 -0.55 -8.93
CA ARG A 47 4.34 0.07 -9.97
C ARG A 47 4.93 1.39 -9.46
N GLN A 48 6.13 1.74 -9.94
CA GLN A 48 6.89 2.88 -9.42
C GLN A 48 6.19 4.21 -9.74
N GLU A 49 5.62 4.32 -10.93
CA GLU A 49 4.92 5.51 -11.39
C GLU A 49 3.72 5.87 -10.51
N ILE A 50 3.02 4.89 -9.92
CA ILE A 50 1.90 5.14 -9.01
C ILE A 50 2.41 5.83 -7.73
N LEU A 51 3.55 5.37 -7.21
CA LEU A 51 4.16 5.95 -6.03
C LEU A 51 4.68 7.37 -6.31
N ASP A 52 5.34 7.55 -7.45
CA ASP A 52 5.91 8.85 -7.84
C ASP A 52 4.81 9.88 -8.11
N GLU A 53 3.72 9.48 -8.77
CA GLU A 53 2.57 10.34 -9.04
C GLU A 53 1.91 10.81 -7.74
N ILE A 54 1.62 9.90 -6.81
CA ILE A 54 1.08 10.26 -5.49
C ILE A 54 2.04 11.22 -4.77
N LEU A 55 3.32 10.85 -4.64
CA LEU A 55 4.30 11.68 -3.92
C LEU A 55 4.49 13.07 -4.53
N SER A 56 4.41 13.18 -5.86
CA SER A 56 4.52 14.47 -6.55
C SER A 56 3.38 15.44 -6.24
N ALA A 57 2.21 14.90 -5.87
CA ALA A 57 1.01 15.68 -5.56
C ALA A 57 0.83 15.96 -4.05
N LEU A 58 1.69 15.39 -3.19
CA LEU A 58 1.62 15.60 -1.73
C LEU A 58 2.51 16.75 -1.28
N ASP A 59 1.97 17.64 -0.44
CA ASP A 59 2.73 18.66 0.28
C ASP A 59 3.45 18.04 1.48
N THR A 60 4.58 17.41 1.18
CA THR A 60 5.41 16.71 2.16
C THR A 60 6.39 17.64 2.89
N LYS A 61 6.24 18.96 2.74
CA LYS A 61 7.14 19.93 3.38
C LYS A 61 7.06 19.81 4.90
N GLY A 62 8.19 19.56 5.54
CA GLY A 62 8.28 19.38 6.99
C GLY A 62 7.91 17.98 7.47
N TYR A 63 7.66 17.02 6.57
CA TYR A 63 7.42 15.62 6.88
C TYR A 63 8.58 14.74 6.42
N ALA A 64 8.87 13.68 7.19
CA ALA A 64 9.73 12.59 6.75
C ALA A 64 8.90 11.56 5.98
N VAL A 65 9.29 11.28 4.73
CA VAL A 65 8.57 10.35 3.85
C VAL A 65 9.25 8.98 3.87
N HIS A 66 8.57 7.98 4.44
CA HIS A 66 9.04 6.60 4.47
C HIS A 66 8.28 5.74 3.47
N ARG A 67 9.01 5.22 2.47
CA ARG A 67 8.49 4.35 1.41
C ARG A 67 8.78 2.90 1.74
N ILE A 68 7.75 2.11 2.06
CA ILE A 68 7.93 0.74 2.56
C ILE A 68 7.12 -0.25 1.71
N SER A 69 7.74 -1.36 1.32
CA SER A 69 7.04 -2.52 0.77
C SER A 69 7.12 -3.67 1.74
N LEU A 70 5.95 -4.16 2.16
CA LEU A 70 5.83 -5.41 2.88
C LEU A 70 5.84 -6.55 1.86
N VAL A 71 6.91 -7.34 1.87
CA VAL A 71 7.08 -8.49 0.96
C VAL A 71 7.02 -9.79 1.76
N CYS A 72 6.79 -10.89 1.06
CA CYS A 72 6.90 -12.23 1.64
C CYS A 72 7.22 -13.25 0.56
N GLU A 73 7.67 -14.42 1.00
CA GLU A 73 7.83 -15.58 0.14
C GLU A 73 6.50 -15.99 -0.48
N GLU A 74 6.57 -16.50 -1.71
CA GLU A 74 5.43 -17.03 -2.45
C GLU A 74 4.59 -18.02 -1.62
N LYS A 75 5.26 -18.96 -0.92
CA LYS A 75 4.61 -19.96 -0.08
C LYS A 75 3.84 -19.34 1.08
N ALA A 76 4.38 -18.29 1.69
CA ALA A 76 3.72 -17.56 2.76
C ALA A 76 2.50 -16.79 2.24
N LEU A 77 2.63 -16.14 1.07
CA LEU A 77 1.54 -15.42 0.40
C LEU A 77 0.38 -16.36 0.07
N ILE A 78 0.66 -17.50 -0.58
CA ILE A 78 -0.34 -18.51 -0.94
C ILE A 78 -1.06 -19.03 0.30
N ARG A 79 -0.31 -19.40 1.35
CA ARG A 79 -0.89 -19.92 2.60
C ARG A 79 -1.87 -18.92 3.22
N ARG A 80 -1.48 -17.64 3.30
CA ARG A 80 -2.32 -16.58 3.88
C ARG A 80 -3.58 -16.34 3.05
N LEU A 81 -3.43 -16.21 1.73
CA LEU A 81 -4.57 -15.93 0.85
C LEU A 81 -5.55 -17.10 0.77
N ARG A 82 -5.07 -18.35 0.77
CA ARG A 82 -5.96 -19.52 0.85
C ARG A 82 -6.76 -19.53 2.15
N GLY A 83 -6.14 -19.22 3.28
CA GLY A 83 -6.86 -19.07 4.55
C GLY A 83 -7.90 -17.93 4.55
N ASP A 84 -7.68 -16.86 3.77
CA ASP A 84 -8.70 -15.82 3.56
C ASP A 84 -9.86 -16.30 2.68
N VAL A 85 -9.56 -17.07 1.63
CA VAL A 85 -10.56 -17.66 0.72
C VAL A 85 -11.42 -18.68 1.44
N GLU A 86 -10.83 -19.57 2.23
CA GLU A 86 -11.55 -20.55 3.05
C GLU A 86 -12.52 -19.88 4.04
N ARG A 87 -12.18 -18.66 4.50
CA ARG A 87 -13.03 -17.84 5.38
C ARG A 87 -14.04 -16.96 4.63
N GLY A 88 -14.07 -17.00 3.30
CA GLY A 88 -14.95 -16.17 2.48
C GLY A 88 -14.59 -14.68 2.49
N ILE A 89 -13.38 -14.31 2.93
CA ILE A 89 -12.91 -12.91 2.95
C ILE A 89 -12.46 -12.47 1.56
N ARG A 90 -12.01 -13.41 0.73
CA ARG A 90 -11.48 -13.16 -0.61
C ARG A 90 -12.00 -14.20 -1.61
N GLU A 91 -12.04 -13.80 -2.88
CA GLU A 91 -12.28 -14.70 -4.00
C GLU A 91 -11.02 -15.51 -4.34
N GLU A 92 -11.19 -16.70 -4.93
CA GLU A 92 -10.10 -17.59 -5.35
C GLU A 92 -9.10 -16.90 -6.31
N ASN A 93 -9.60 -16.01 -7.17
CA ASN A 93 -8.79 -15.24 -8.11
C ASN A 93 -7.77 -14.29 -7.42
N ALA A 94 -7.92 -14.04 -6.12
CA ALA A 94 -7.02 -13.18 -5.35
C ALA A 94 -5.62 -13.79 -5.24
N VAL A 95 -5.51 -15.12 -5.18
CA VAL A 95 -4.22 -15.82 -5.11
C VAL A 95 -3.41 -15.54 -6.38
N GLN A 96 -3.99 -15.85 -7.54
CA GLN A 96 -3.33 -15.66 -8.84
C GLN A 96 -2.93 -14.19 -9.08
N ARG A 97 -3.84 -13.24 -8.78
CA ARG A 97 -3.55 -11.80 -8.93
C ARG A 97 -2.42 -11.35 -8.02
N SER A 98 -2.42 -11.78 -6.77
CA SER A 98 -1.38 -11.38 -5.81
C SER A 98 -0.01 -11.95 -6.17
N LEU A 99 0.04 -13.18 -6.69
CA LEU A 99 1.27 -13.79 -7.20
C LEU A 99 1.84 -13.02 -8.38
N ALA A 100 0.99 -12.53 -9.30
CA ALA A 100 1.43 -11.71 -10.41
C ALA A 100 2.05 -10.37 -9.97
N TYR A 101 1.61 -9.80 -8.83
CA TYR A 101 2.14 -8.55 -8.30
C TYR A 101 3.41 -8.74 -7.47
N LEU A 102 3.59 -9.89 -6.84
CA LEU A 102 4.73 -10.16 -5.94
C LEU A 102 6.10 -9.74 -6.51
N PRO A 103 6.49 -10.12 -7.76
CA PRO A 103 7.79 -9.72 -8.30
C PRO A 103 7.91 -8.21 -8.56
N LEU A 104 6.80 -7.52 -8.80
CA LEU A 104 6.81 -6.08 -9.12
C LEU A 104 7.27 -5.24 -7.93
N TYR A 105 6.99 -5.69 -6.70
CA TYR A 105 7.44 -5.01 -5.49
C TYR A 105 8.96 -4.97 -5.34
N GLN A 106 9.70 -5.89 -5.96
CA GLN A 106 11.18 -5.85 -5.89
C GLN A 106 11.75 -4.66 -6.67
N ASN A 107 11.05 -4.20 -7.70
CA ASN A 107 11.52 -3.12 -8.58
C ASN A 107 11.20 -1.72 -8.03
N LEU A 108 10.39 -1.61 -6.97
CA LEU A 108 10.03 -0.30 -6.41
C LEU A 108 11.21 0.30 -5.63
N ASN A 109 11.39 1.62 -5.70
CA ASN A 109 12.28 2.39 -4.86
C ASN A 109 11.67 2.59 -3.46
N THR A 110 11.59 1.48 -2.73
CA THR A 110 11.05 1.40 -1.38
C THR A 110 11.94 0.50 -0.54
N ARG A 111 11.91 0.69 0.77
CA ARG A 111 12.54 -0.23 1.70
C ARG A 111 11.69 -1.50 1.82
N LYS A 112 12.31 -2.65 1.61
CA LYS A 112 11.63 -3.96 1.73
C LYS A 112 11.67 -4.43 3.17
N ILE A 113 10.53 -4.90 3.67
CA ILE A 113 10.43 -5.61 4.94
C ILE A 113 9.82 -6.97 4.64
N ASP A 114 10.58 -8.03 4.90
CA ASP A 114 10.08 -9.39 4.79
C ASP A 114 9.18 -9.70 5.99
N THR A 115 7.99 -10.21 5.68
CA THR A 115 6.95 -10.57 6.64
C THR A 115 6.72 -12.07 6.73
N SER A 116 7.44 -12.91 5.97
CA SER A 116 7.13 -14.33 5.73
C SER A 116 6.89 -15.17 6.99
N ALA A 117 7.72 -14.93 8.02
CA ALA A 117 7.70 -15.66 9.30
C ALA A 117 7.43 -14.74 10.49
N ARG A 118 6.81 -13.59 10.27
CA ARG A 118 6.67 -12.54 11.28
C ARG A 118 5.23 -12.15 11.49
N ASP A 119 4.93 -11.73 12.71
CA ASP A 119 3.64 -11.15 13.05
C ASP A 119 3.57 -9.63 12.78
N ALA A 120 2.38 -9.06 12.94
CA ALA A 120 2.14 -7.65 12.67
C ALA A 120 2.90 -6.73 13.63
N SER A 121 3.07 -7.11 14.90
CA SER A 121 3.79 -6.32 15.90
C SER A 121 5.28 -6.26 15.59
N GLU A 122 5.90 -7.40 15.27
CA GLU A 122 7.32 -7.45 14.89
C GLU A 122 7.62 -6.60 13.66
N VAL A 123 6.71 -6.58 12.68
CA VAL A 123 6.83 -5.75 11.48
C VAL A 123 6.64 -4.27 11.82
N ALA A 124 5.65 -3.93 12.65
CA ALA A 124 5.42 -2.55 13.09
C ALA A 124 6.62 -1.99 13.87
N GLU A 125 7.22 -2.77 14.77
CA GLU A 125 8.43 -2.40 15.50
C GLU A 125 9.62 -2.17 14.57
N GLU A 126 9.76 -2.96 13.51
CA GLU A 126 10.80 -2.71 12.52
C GLU A 126 10.54 -1.45 11.69
N ILE A 127 9.28 -1.12 11.38
CA ILE A 127 8.93 0.13 10.73
C ILE A 127 9.39 1.30 11.61
N LEU A 128 9.04 1.28 12.90
CA LEU A 128 9.41 2.32 13.88
C LEU A 128 10.93 2.48 14.02
N ARG A 129 11.67 1.38 14.25
CA ARG A 129 13.13 1.42 14.48
C ARG A 129 13.95 2.05 13.35
N ARG A 130 13.40 2.09 12.14
CA ARG A 130 14.08 2.62 10.96
C ARG A 130 13.47 3.95 10.48
N GLN A 131 12.61 4.59 11.28
CA GLN A 131 12.25 6.00 11.08
C GLN A 131 13.36 6.94 11.56
N ASP A 132 14.24 6.47 12.46
CA ASP A 132 15.30 7.23 13.12
C ASP A 132 16.69 7.12 12.46
N ALA A 133 16.80 6.50 11.28
CA ALA A 133 18.06 6.23 10.57
C ALA A 133 18.05 6.85 9.17
#